data_AF-A0A2N0DAV4-F1
#
_entry.id   AF-A0A2N0DAV4-F1
#
_cell.length_a   1.000
_cell.length_b   1.000
_cell.length_c   1.000
_cell.angle_alpha   90.00
_cell.angle_beta   90.00
_cell.angle_gamma   90.00
#
_symmetry.space_group_name_H-M   'P 1'
#
loop_
_entity.id
_entity.type
_entity.pdbx_description
1 polymer ?
#
loop_
_entity_poly.entity_id
_entity_poly.type
_entity_poly.pdbx_seq_one_letter_code
_entity_poly.pdbx_strand_id
1 'polypeptide(L)'
;MHAEGALSNYFAKRLGVTAGYFSGAWVSESDADGESDLVLSFDGAQGQVVALIENKIAAPFQPDQAFRYSRRRDRWSEDERISRVVTVLVAPESYMTRAEAAEFDVRITYEELADILRREHDRRSLFLSNSLLAGIERSRRGYSLIPDDAVSSAWQEIWQIAARVAPRLNLAKPMEKPKESTWIYFYDADGFEQVSWRTAVVVYKAERGQVDLQFGGTIPSELERRTAHIRTAPMNVFKAGKSSSLRMLVPVVDFVKPALEQEAAIIEGLATCEELRTFFVEHRVSLLS
;
A
#
# COMPACT_ATOMS: atom_id res chain seq x y z
N MET A 1 -3.23 -3.97 18.44
CA MET A 1 -4.21 -4.18 19.52
C MET A 1 -3.84 -3.30 20.69
N HIS A 2 -4.83 -2.79 21.44
CA HIS A 2 -4.55 -2.30 22.79
C HIS A 2 -4.41 -3.54 23.69
N ALA A 3 -3.31 -3.63 24.43
CA ALA A 3 -2.84 -4.82 25.16
C ALA A 3 -3.83 -5.35 26.21
N GLU A 4 -4.66 -4.48 26.76
CA GLU A 4 -5.64 -4.77 27.81
C GLU A 4 -7.03 -4.45 27.27
N GLY A 5 -7.84 -5.47 26.98
CA GLY A 5 -9.20 -5.28 26.48
C GLY A 5 -9.84 -6.58 25.99
N ALA A 6 -11.14 -6.54 25.68
CA ALA A 6 -11.92 -7.72 25.33
C ALA A 6 -11.37 -8.53 24.14
N LEU A 7 -10.72 -7.88 23.18
CA LEU A 7 -10.05 -8.58 22.07
C LEU A 7 -8.88 -9.43 22.54
N SER A 8 -8.03 -8.91 23.43
CA SER A 8 -6.88 -9.63 23.99
C SER A 8 -7.35 -10.89 24.73
N ASN A 9 -8.39 -10.75 25.56
CA ASN A 9 -9.02 -11.88 26.27
C ASN A 9 -9.63 -12.91 25.31
N TYR A 10 -10.23 -12.43 24.22
CA TYR A 10 -10.78 -13.31 23.18
C TYR A 10 -9.67 -14.11 22.49
N PHE A 11 -8.59 -13.47 22.05
CA PHE A 11 -7.44 -14.16 21.47
C PHE A 11 -6.82 -15.14 22.46
N ALA A 12 -6.57 -14.74 23.71
CA ALA A 12 -6.07 -15.63 24.75
C ALA A 12 -6.92 -16.91 24.88
N LYS A 13 -8.25 -16.76 24.94
CA LYS A 13 -9.19 -17.88 24.99
C LYS A 13 -9.10 -18.77 23.73
N ARG A 14 -9.08 -18.17 22.54
CA ARG A 14 -9.00 -18.91 21.26
C ARG A 14 -7.68 -19.66 21.11
N LEU A 15 -6.61 -19.16 21.71
CA LEU A 15 -5.27 -19.77 21.73
C LEU A 15 -5.09 -20.79 22.87
N GLY A 16 -6.05 -20.90 23.77
CA GLY A 16 -5.97 -21.81 24.93
C GLY A 16 -5.07 -21.30 26.06
N VAL A 17 -4.84 -19.99 26.14
CA VAL A 17 -4.12 -19.36 27.25
C VAL A 17 -5.09 -19.24 28.44
N THR A 18 -4.90 -20.09 29.45
CA THR A 18 -5.77 -20.19 30.64
C THR A 18 -5.38 -19.24 31.77
N ALA A 19 -4.08 -18.98 31.92
CA ALA A 19 -3.51 -18.03 32.87
C ALA A 19 -2.27 -17.39 32.24
N GLY A 20 -2.42 -16.16 31.78
CA GLY A 20 -1.35 -15.41 31.14
C GLY A 20 -1.77 -13.98 30.81
N TYR A 21 -0.80 -13.11 30.56
CA TYR A 21 -1.04 -11.74 30.16
C TYR A 21 -0.51 -11.51 28.75
N PHE A 22 -1.07 -10.52 28.07
CA PHE A 22 -0.63 -10.13 26.74
C PHE A 22 0.75 -9.50 26.81
N SER A 23 1.70 -10.03 26.05
CA SER A 23 3.11 -9.61 26.06
C SER A 23 3.42 -8.65 24.93
N GLY A 24 2.76 -8.82 23.77
CA GLY A 24 3.03 -7.94 22.63
C GLY A 24 2.32 -8.34 21.35
N ALA A 25 2.36 -7.40 20.39
CA ALA A 25 1.93 -7.59 19.02
C ALA A 25 2.89 -6.89 18.05
N TRP A 26 3.28 -7.58 16.99
CA TRP A 26 4.23 -7.10 15.97
C TRP A 26 3.66 -7.29 14.58
N VAL A 27 3.83 -6.30 13.71
CA VAL A 27 3.28 -6.30 12.35
C VAL A 27 4.41 -6.59 11.37
N SER A 28 4.13 -7.34 10.30
CA SER A 28 5.07 -7.55 9.20
C SER A 28 6.39 -8.25 9.60
N GLU A 29 6.31 -9.21 10.51
CA GLU A 29 7.49 -9.96 10.97
C GLU A 29 7.92 -10.96 9.90
N SER A 30 9.12 -10.78 9.35
CA SER A 30 9.66 -11.56 8.24
C SER A 30 10.78 -12.49 8.68
N ASP A 31 10.75 -13.73 8.22
CA ASP A 31 11.86 -14.69 8.34
C ASP A 31 12.12 -15.44 7.01
N ALA A 32 13.00 -16.44 7.04
CA ALA A 32 13.40 -17.18 5.84
C ALA A 32 12.26 -17.94 5.13
N ASP A 33 11.11 -18.15 5.78
CA ASP A 33 9.95 -18.85 5.19
C ASP A 33 8.79 -17.91 4.80
N GLY A 34 8.91 -16.61 5.09
CA GLY A 34 7.96 -15.57 4.67
C GLY A 34 7.66 -14.52 5.74
N GLU A 35 6.69 -13.67 5.45
CA GLU A 35 6.19 -12.61 6.34
C GLU A 35 4.89 -13.07 7.03
N SER A 36 4.74 -12.75 8.31
CA SER A 36 3.46 -12.84 9.03
C SER A 36 2.88 -11.44 9.14
N ASP A 37 1.61 -11.28 8.77
CA ASP A 37 0.93 -9.99 8.82
C ASP A 37 0.94 -9.44 10.25
N LEU A 38 0.68 -10.31 11.23
CA LEU A 38 0.65 -9.98 12.64
C LEU A 38 1.15 -11.16 13.48
N VAL A 39 1.99 -10.89 14.47
CA VAL A 39 2.41 -11.86 15.48
C VAL A 39 1.89 -11.37 16.83
N LEU A 40 1.22 -12.25 17.58
CA LEU A 40 0.83 -11.97 18.97
C LEU A 40 1.58 -12.87 19.92
N SER A 41 1.80 -12.36 21.12
CA SER A 41 2.38 -13.14 22.19
C SER A 41 1.65 -12.93 23.51
N PHE A 42 1.49 -14.03 24.23
CA PHE A 42 1.02 -14.07 25.61
C PHE A 42 2.04 -14.82 26.46
N ASP A 43 2.31 -14.31 27.66
CA ASP A 43 3.14 -14.99 28.65
C ASP A 43 2.22 -15.92 29.45
N GLY A 44 2.30 -17.22 29.17
CA GLY A 44 1.55 -18.24 29.88
C GLY A 44 2.34 -18.86 31.03
N ALA A 45 1.66 -19.61 31.90
CA ALA A 45 2.29 -20.29 33.04
C ALA A 45 3.42 -21.27 32.67
N GLN A 46 3.40 -21.84 31.45
CA GLN A 46 4.38 -22.82 30.96
C GLN A 46 5.40 -22.23 29.98
N GLY A 47 5.35 -20.92 29.74
CA GLY A 47 6.14 -20.24 28.73
C GLY A 47 5.28 -19.43 27.78
N GLN A 48 5.92 -18.87 26.76
CA GLN A 48 5.27 -17.97 25.83
C GLN A 48 4.32 -18.75 24.90
N VAL A 49 3.14 -18.20 24.63
CA VAL A 49 2.22 -18.67 23.59
C VAL A 49 2.22 -17.64 22.48
N VAL A 50 2.60 -18.06 21.27
CA VAL A 50 2.71 -17.20 20.10
C VAL A 50 1.64 -17.53 19.08
N ALA A 51 0.98 -16.50 18.55
CA ALA A 51 0.06 -16.63 17.43
C ALA A 51 0.65 -15.98 16.18
N LEU A 52 0.82 -16.77 15.12
CA LEU A 52 1.19 -16.29 13.79
C LEU A 52 -0.11 -16.04 13.01
N ILE A 53 -0.47 -14.76 12.85
CA ILE A 53 -1.73 -14.35 12.25
C ILE A 53 -1.54 -14.00 10.77
N GLU A 54 -2.27 -14.71 9.91
CA GLU A 54 -2.56 -14.29 8.54
C GLU A 54 -3.87 -13.47 8.54
N ASN A 55 -3.84 -12.31 7.90
CA ASN A 55 -4.94 -11.36 7.90
C ASN A 55 -5.47 -11.14 6.48
N LYS A 56 -6.66 -11.70 6.15
CA LYS A 56 -7.27 -11.59 4.82
C LYS A 56 -8.51 -10.72 4.85
N ILE A 57 -8.60 -9.71 3.98
CA ILE A 57 -9.85 -8.99 3.71
C ILE A 57 -10.40 -9.38 2.34
N ALA A 58 -9.65 -9.07 1.26
CA ALA A 58 -10.10 -9.24 -0.12
C ALA A 58 -9.15 -10.06 -1.01
N ALA A 59 -7.94 -10.35 -0.53
CA ALA A 59 -6.91 -11.03 -1.31
C ALA A 59 -7.09 -12.56 -1.28
N PRO A 60 -6.92 -13.26 -2.42
CA PRO A 60 -6.91 -14.73 -2.42
C PRO A 60 -5.76 -15.28 -1.55
N PHE A 61 -5.86 -16.56 -1.18
CA PHE A 61 -4.72 -17.27 -0.62
C PHE A 61 -3.60 -17.33 -1.64
N GLN A 62 -2.37 -17.10 -1.19
CA GLN A 62 -1.21 -17.40 -2.01
C GLN A 62 -1.03 -18.92 -2.08
N PRO A 63 -0.41 -19.46 -3.15
CA PRO A 63 -0.04 -20.88 -3.19
C PRO A 63 0.73 -21.29 -1.93
N ASP A 64 0.37 -22.45 -1.38
CA ASP A 64 0.99 -23.07 -0.19
C ASP A 64 1.03 -22.16 1.05
N GLN A 65 0.14 -21.17 1.15
CA GLN A 65 0.21 -20.17 2.22
C GLN A 65 0.08 -20.78 3.62
N ALA A 66 -0.91 -21.65 3.83
CA ALA A 66 -1.08 -22.32 5.12
C ALA A 66 0.11 -23.24 5.45
N PHE A 67 0.64 -23.96 4.45
CA PHE A 67 1.86 -24.76 4.60
C PHE A 67 3.07 -23.93 5.04
N ARG A 68 3.27 -22.73 4.49
CA ARG A 68 4.34 -21.81 4.94
C ARG A 68 4.18 -21.40 6.40
N TYR A 69 2.96 -21.10 6.83
CA TYR A 69 2.67 -20.78 8.25
C TYR A 69 2.92 -21.99 9.16
N SER A 70 2.56 -23.20 8.73
CA SER A 70 2.86 -24.43 9.46
C SER A 70 4.36 -24.65 9.64
N ARG A 71 5.15 -24.51 8.55
CA ARG A 71 6.63 -24.61 8.64
C ARG A 71 7.23 -23.57 9.59
N ARG A 72 6.72 -22.34 9.55
CA ARG A 72 7.17 -21.28 10.44
C ARG A 72 6.82 -21.56 11.91
N ARG A 73 5.62 -22.07 12.16
CA ARG A 73 5.19 -22.54 13.49
C ARG A 73 6.17 -23.60 14.01
N ASP A 74 6.52 -24.57 13.19
CA ASP A 74 7.42 -25.65 13.59
C ASP A 74 8.82 -25.11 13.95
N ARG A 75 9.37 -24.18 13.16
CA ARG A 75 10.64 -23.50 13.48
C ARG A 75 10.58 -22.72 14.79
N TRP A 76 9.55 -21.90 14.99
CA TRP A 76 9.42 -21.10 16.22
C TRP A 76 9.18 -21.98 17.45
N SER A 77 8.66 -23.20 17.26
CA SER A 77 8.48 -24.17 18.35
C SER A 77 9.81 -24.81 18.81
N GLU A 78 10.92 -24.58 18.09
CA GLU A 78 12.27 -25.00 18.52
C GLU A 78 12.84 -24.10 19.62
N ASP A 79 12.28 -22.89 19.82
CA ASP A 79 12.69 -22.01 20.92
C ASP A 79 12.09 -22.48 22.24
N GLU A 80 12.94 -22.93 23.17
CA GLU A 80 12.53 -23.46 24.48
C GLU A 80 11.74 -22.47 25.35
N ARG A 81 11.78 -21.17 25.04
CA ARG A 81 10.98 -20.15 25.74
C ARG A 81 9.52 -20.15 25.29
N ILE A 82 9.25 -20.67 24.09
CA ILE A 82 7.94 -20.71 23.48
C ILE A 82 7.30 -22.07 23.76
N SER A 83 6.33 -22.07 24.67
CA SER A 83 5.56 -23.26 25.03
C SER A 83 4.64 -23.74 23.90
N ARG A 84 4.18 -22.83 23.05
CA ARG A 84 3.26 -23.14 21.96
C ARG A 84 3.26 -22.06 20.89
N VAL A 85 3.28 -22.49 19.62
CA VAL A 85 3.02 -21.62 18.47
C VAL A 85 1.73 -22.07 17.79
N VAL A 86 0.87 -21.12 17.43
CA VAL A 86 -0.45 -21.36 16.83
C VAL A 86 -0.57 -20.56 15.55
N THR A 87 -0.96 -21.19 14.46
CA THR A 87 -1.31 -20.50 13.21
C THR A 87 -2.76 -20.03 13.27
N VAL A 88 -2.99 -18.77 12.91
CA VAL A 88 -4.31 -18.15 13.03
C VAL A 88 -4.68 -17.45 11.73
N LEU A 89 -5.85 -17.77 11.19
CA LEU A 89 -6.46 -16.99 10.12
C LEU A 89 -7.44 -16.00 10.72
N VAL A 90 -7.27 -14.71 10.42
CA VAL A 90 -8.26 -13.66 10.67
C VAL A 90 -8.81 -13.15 9.34
N ALA A 91 -10.08 -13.42 9.05
CA ALA A 91 -10.69 -13.10 7.75
C ALA A 91 -12.22 -12.94 7.83
N PRO A 92 -12.92 -12.40 6.81
CA PRO A 92 -14.38 -12.45 6.75
C PRO A 92 -14.90 -13.89 6.80
N GLU A 93 -16.14 -14.07 7.26
CA GLU A 93 -16.79 -15.39 7.31
C GLU A 93 -16.78 -16.14 5.97
N SER A 94 -16.85 -15.41 4.85
CA SER A 94 -16.79 -15.97 3.50
C SER A 94 -15.47 -16.68 3.14
N TYR A 95 -14.39 -16.47 3.90
CA TYR A 95 -13.14 -17.23 3.74
C TYR A 95 -13.19 -18.58 4.44
N MET A 96 -14.06 -18.76 5.43
CA MET A 96 -14.09 -19.96 6.27
C MET A 96 -14.58 -21.19 5.52
N THR A 97 -15.23 -21.01 4.36
CA THR A 97 -15.66 -22.09 3.46
C THR A 97 -14.56 -22.55 2.50
N ARG A 98 -13.41 -21.87 2.45
CA ARG A 98 -12.28 -22.23 1.58
C ARG A 98 -11.48 -23.37 2.21
N ALA A 99 -10.94 -24.28 1.39
CA ALA A 99 -10.22 -25.45 1.87
C ALA A 99 -8.96 -25.05 2.67
N GLU A 100 -8.24 -24.05 2.17
CA GLU A 100 -6.99 -23.55 2.77
C GLU A 100 -7.21 -22.94 4.16
N ALA A 101 -8.41 -22.41 4.44
CA ALA A 101 -8.72 -21.86 5.75
C ALA A 101 -8.72 -22.97 6.83
N ALA A 102 -9.09 -24.20 6.47
CA ALA A 102 -9.13 -25.33 7.39
C ALA A 102 -7.73 -25.81 7.83
N GLU A 103 -6.67 -25.38 7.13
CA GLU A 103 -5.29 -25.74 7.45
C GLU A 103 -4.69 -24.90 8.59
N PHE A 104 -5.33 -23.79 8.98
CA PHE A 104 -4.93 -22.98 10.13
C PHE A 104 -5.47 -23.58 11.44
N ASP A 105 -4.64 -23.57 12.49
CA ASP A 105 -5.00 -24.12 13.81
C ASP A 105 -6.23 -23.41 14.41
N VAL A 106 -6.32 -22.10 14.22
CA VAL A 106 -7.42 -21.25 14.70
C VAL A 106 -7.93 -20.35 13.57
N ARG A 107 -9.25 -20.22 13.46
CA ARG A 107 -9.93 -19.33 12.50
C ARG A 107 -10.82 -18.34 13.24
N ILE A 108 -10.58 -17.05 13.08
CA ILE A 108 -11.33 -15.97 13.72
C ILE A 108 -11.94 -15.10 12.63
N THR A 109 -13.22 -14.74 12.76
CA THR A 109 -13.85 -13.87 11.78
C THR A 109 -13.75 -12.39 12.17
N TYR A 110 -13.72 -11.48 11.20
CA TYR A 110 -13.81 -10.05 11.53
C TYR A 110 -15.17 -9.69 12.13
N GLU A 111 -16.21 -10.43 11.78
CA GLU A 111 -17.55 -10.30 12.32
C GLU A 111 -17.54 -10.59 13.84
N GLU A 112 -16.87 -11.67 14.28
CA GLU A 112 -16.66 -11.97 15.70
C GLU A 112 -15.92 -10.83 16.41
N LEU A 113 -14.83 -10.33 15.81
CA LEU A 113 -14.05 -9.23 16.39
C LEU A 113 -14.84 -7.92 16.48
N ALA A 114 -15.63 -7.61 15.44
CA ALA A 114 -16.48 -6.43 15.38
C ALA A 114 -17.58 -6.46 16.44
N ASP A 115 -18.16 -7.63 16.70
CA ASP A 115 -19.17 -7.83 17.75
C ASP A 115 -18.60 -7.70 19.16
N ILE A 116 -17.38 -8.20 19.40
CA ILE A 116 -16.70 -8.00 20.68
C ILE A 116 -16.45 -6.51 20.90
N LEU A 117 -15.91 -5.81 19.90
CA LEU A 117 -15.63 -4.37 19.99
C LEU A 117 -16.91 -3.53 20.22
N ARG A 118 -18.06 -3.92 19.65
CA ARG A 118 -19.33 -3.21 19.89
C ARG A 118 -19.79 -3.27 21.34
N ARG A 119 -19.48 -4.37 22.04
CA ARG A 119 -19.91 -4.60 23.44
C ARG A 119 -19.09 -3.83 24.47
N GLU A 120 -17.92 -3.31 24.08
CA GLU A 120 -17.12 -2.45 24.97
C GLU A 120 -17.75 -1.05 25.13
N HIS A 121 -18.65 -0.65 24.22
CA HIS A 121 -19.41 0.61 24.21
C HIS A 121 -18.59 1.91 24.28
N ASP A 122 -17.26 1.85 24.21
CA ASP A 122 -16.41 3.01 24.12
C ASP A 122 -16.26 3.51 22.67
N ARG A 123 -15.98 4.81 22.54
CA ARG A 123 -15.91 5.49 21.24
C ARG A 123 -14.87 4.87 20.30
N ARG A 124 -13.74 4.38 20.83
CA ARG A 124 -12.65 3.82 20.03
C ARG A 124 -13.03 2.43 19.52
N SER A 125 -13.58 1.58 20.38
CA SER A 125 -14.01 0.23 19.98
C SER A 125 -15.15 0.26 18.98
N LEU A 126 -16.13 1.18 19.15
CA LEU A 126 -17.18 1.41 18.16
C LEU A 126 -16.61 1.86 16.80
N PHE A 127 -15.65 2.79 16.80
CA PHE A 127 -14.97 3.23 15.58
C PHE A 127 -14.24 2.07 14.86
N LEU A 128 -13.50 1.25 15.61
CA LEU A 128 -12.78 0.10 15.06
C LEU A 128 -13.74 -0.96 14.50
N SER A 129 -14.83 -1.26 15.22
CA SER A 129 -15.87 -2.18 14.75
C SER A 129 -16.49 -1.71 13.43
N ASN A 130 -16.89 -0.44 13.35
CA ASN A 130 -17.45 0.14 12.12
C ASN A 130 -16.45 0.09 10.96
N SER A 131 -15.16 0.33 11.24
CA SER A 131 -14.10 0.28 10.23
C SER A 131 -13.89 -1.13 9.68
N LEU A 132 -13.88 -2.15 10.55
CA LEU A 132 -13.79 -3.56 10.13
C LEU A 132 -14.95 -3.94 9.21
N LEU A 133 -16.18 -3.63 9.63
CA LEU A 133 -17.38 -3.99 8.86
C LEU A 133 -17.47 -3.25 7.52
N ALA A 134 -17.06 -1.98 7.48
CA ALA A 134 -16.96 -1.24 6.22
C ALA A 134 -15.94 -1.88 5.26
N GLY A 135 -14.81 -2.38 5.79
CA GLY A 135 -13.81 -3.13 5.03
C GLY A 135 -14.36 -4.44 4.46
N ILE A 136 -15.07 -5.23 5.28
CA ILE A 136 -15.74 -6.47 4.84
C ILE A 136 -16.75 -6.17 3.74
N GLU A 137 -17.62 -5.17 3.93
CA GLU A 137 -18.66 -4.86 2.95
C GLU A 137 -18.10 -4.28 1.65
N ARG A 138 -16.95 -3.59 1.70
CA ARG A 138 -16.21 -3.19 0.50
C ARG A 138 -15.63 -4.41 -0.22
N SER A 139 -15.10 -5.39 0.52
CA SER A 139 -14.61 -6.64 -0.07
C SER A 139 -15.73 -7.46 -0.70
N ARG A 140 -16.88 -7.58 -0.02
CA ARG A 140 -18.04 -8.37 -0.48
C ARG A 140 -18.64 -7.82 -1.78
N ARG A 141 -18.62 -6.50 -1.95
CA ARG A 141 -19.07 -5.82 -3.18
C ARG A 141 -18.07 -5.91 -4.33
N GLY A 142 -16.85 -6.42 -4.08
CA GLY A 142 -15.72 -6.28 -5.00
C GLY A 142 -15.25 -4.82 -5.10
N TYR A 143 -14.04 -4.60 -5.60
CA TYR A 143 -13.65 -3.25 -6.05
C TYR A 143 -14.49 -2.92 -7.29
N SER A 144 -15.64 -2.29 -7.06
CA SER A 144 -16.37 -1.63 -8.12
C SER A 144 -15.70 -0.28 -8.33
N LEU A 145 -15.02 -0.12 -9.46
CA LEU A 145 -14.66 1.19 -9.97
C LEU A 145 -15.97 1.98 -10.04
N ILE A 146 -16.14 3.00 -9.20
CA ILE A 146 -17.20 3.98 -9.36
C ILE A 146 -16.59 5.06 -10.24
N PRO A 147 -16.93 5.12 -11.54
CA PRO A 147 -16.39 6.14 -12.43
C PRO A 147 -16.84 7.51 -11.92
N ASP A 148 -15.92 8.46 -11.92
CA ASP A 148 -16.25 9.87 -11.81
C ASP A 148 -16.15 10.46 -13.21
N ASP A 149 -17.29 10.91 -13.76
CA ASP A 149 -17.38 11.40 -15.13
C ASP A 149 -16.48 12.61 -15.36
N ALA A 150 -16.41 13.53 -14.38
CA ALA A 150 -15.58 14.73 -14.50
C ALA A 150 -14.09 14.37 -14.54
N VAL A 151 -13.64 13.51 -13.61
CA VAL A 151 -12.25 13.04 -13.60
C VAL A 151 -11.94 12.25 -14.87
N SER A 152 -12.83 11.37 -15.32
CA SER A 152 -12.64 10.58 -16.54
C SER A 152 -12.54 11.48 -17.78
N SER A 153 -13.37 12.51 -17.90
CA SER A 153 -13.29 13.52 -18.96
C SER A 153 -11.98 14.32 -18.90
N ALA A 154 -11.56 14.78 -17.72
CA ALA A 154 -10.29 15.49 -17.54
C ALA A 154 -9.09 14.62 -17.99
N TRP A 155 -9.11 13.32 -17.68
CA TRP A 155 -8.09 12.38 -18.16
C TRP A 155 -8.08 12.24 -19.69
N GLN A 156 -9.25 12.15 -20.34
CA GLN A 156 -9.32 12.07 -21.81
C GLN A 156 -8.72 13.32 -22.46
N GLU A 157 -9.04 14.50 -21.93
CA GLU A 157 -8.53 15.77 -22.45
C GLU A 157 -7.01 15.91 -22.25
N ILE A 158 -6.51 15.59 -21.04
CA ILE A 158 -5.06 15.60 -20.77
C ILE A 158 -4.33 14.61 -21.69
N TRP A 159 -4.91 13.43 -21.95
CA TRP A 159 -4.37 12.46 -22.89
C TRP A 159 -4.28 13.01 -24.32
N GLN A 160 -5.34 13.67 -24.81
CA GLN A 160 -5.33 14.30 -26.14
C GLN A 160 -4.31 15.43 -26.24
N ILE A 161 -4.22 16.28 -25.21
CA ILE A 161 -3.23 17.36 -25.16
C ILE A 161 -1.82 16.77 -25.12
N ALA A 162 -1.55 15.78 -24.27
CA ALA A 162 -0.25 15.11 -24.16
C ALA A 162 0.19 14.50 -25.49
N ALA A 163 -0.71 13.80 -26.20
CA ALA A 163 -0.40 13.24 -27.52
C ALA A 163 0.01 14.31 -28.55
N ARG A 164 -0.48 15.55 -28.40
CA ARG A 164 -0.15 16.68 -29.28
C ARG A 164 1.12 17.43 -28.87
N VAL A 165 1.31 17.72 -27.58
CA VAL A 165 2.36 18.63 -27.09
C VAL A 165 3.57 17.92 -26.50
N ALA A 166 3.39 16.68 -26.04
CA ALA A 166 4.38 15.89 -25.32
C ALA A 166 4.28 14.39 -25.70
N PRO A 167 4.40 14.04 -27.00
CA PRO A 167 4.14 12.68 -27.48
C PRO A 167 5.13 11.64 -26.93
N ARG A 168 6.34 12.06 -26.52
CA ARG A 168 7.38 11.16 -25.98
C ARG A 168 7.12 10.75 -24.53
N LEU A 169 6.20 11.41 -23.84
CA LEU A 169 5.66 10.91 -22.57
C LEU A 169 4.85 9.62 -22.73
N ASN A 170 4.39 9.32 -23.96
CA ASN A 170 3.67 8.09 -24.31
C ASN A 170 2.54 7.76 -23.32
N LEU A 171 1.71 8.76 -23.00
CA LEU A 171 0.62 8.59 -22.05
C LEU A 171 -0.43 7.62 -22.63
N ALA A 172 -0.65 6.50 -21.94
CA ALA A 172 -1.64 5.53 -22.35
C ALA A 172 -3.06 6.14 -22.35
N LYS A 173 -3.86 5.76 -23.35
CA LYS A 173 -5.26 6.20 -23.43
C LYS A 173 -6.02 5.79 -22.17
N PRO A 174 -6.63 6.73 -21.43
CA PRO A 174 -7.28 6.41 -20.19
C PRO A 174 -8.60 5.64 -20.42
N MET A 175 -8.92 4.75 -19.50
CA MET A 175 -10.27 4.21 -19.29
C MET A 175 -11.00 5.08 -18.24
N GLU A 176 -12.16 4.63 -17.78
CA GLU A 176 -12.86 5.23 -16.64
C GLU A 176 -11.95 5.35 -15.40
N LYS A 177 -12.04 6.48 -14.70
CA LYS A 177 -11.22 6.81 -13.55
C LYS A 177 -12.08 7.10 -12.31
N PRO A 178 -11.66 6.64 -11.12
CA PRO A 178 -12.30 7.03 -9.88
C PRO A 178 -11.86 8.46 -9.49
N LYS A 179 -12.63 9.09 -8.61
CA LYS A 179 -12.42 10.46 -8.16
C LYS A 179 -11.00 10.75 -7.64
N GLU A 180 -10.37 9.80 -6.96
CA GLU A 180 -9.04 10.00 -6.37
C GLU A 180 -7.87 9.82 -7.36
N SER A 181 -8.15 9.45 -8.62
CA SER A 181 -7.11 9.20 -9.62
C SER A 181 -6.62 10.49 -10.27
N THR A 182 -5.95 11.36 -9.53
CA THR A 182 -5.49 12.69 -10.02
C THR A 182 -3.99 12.75 -10.32
N TRP A 183 -3.27 11.65 -10.10
CA TRP A 183 -1.83 11.56 -10.39
C TRP A 183 -1.61 10.77 -11.67
N ILE A 184 -0.85 11.36 -12.58
CA ILE A 184 -0.58 10.79 -13.90
C ILE A 184 0.84 10.25 -13.91
N TYR A 185 0.97 8.95 -14.13
CA TYR A 185 2.25 8.27 -14.23
C TYR A 185 2.57 7.98 -15.69
N PHE A 186 3.78 8.33 -16.13
CA PHE A 186 4.24 8.06 -17.48
C PHE A 186 5.14 6.82 -17.48
N TYR A 187 4.51 5.64 -17.42
CA TYR A 187 5.22 4.37 -17.30
C TYR A 187 6.02 3.99 -18.53
N ASP A 188 5.54 4.38 -19.71
CA ASP A 188 6.08 3.98 -21.01
C ASP A 188 6.76 5.14 -21.74
N ALA A 189 7.19 6.18 -21.01
CA ALA A 189 7.85 7.35 -21.58
C ALA A 189 9.15 6.97 -22.31
N ASP A 190 9.40 7.57 -23.46
CA ASP A 190 10.59 7.29 -24.29
C ASP A 190 11.88 7.50 -23.49
N GLY A 191 12.77 6.50 -23.54
CA GLY A 191 14.03 6.47 -22.80
C GLY A 191 13.96 5.74 -21.44
N PHE A 192 12.78 5.26 -21.02
CA PHE A 192 12.58 4.45 -19.81
C PHE A 192 12.46 2.94 -20.09
N GLU A 193 12.63 2.47 -21.32
CA GLU A 193 12.33 1.08 -21.76
C GLU A 193 13.10 0.01 -20.97
N GLN A 194 14.28 0.36 -20.45
CA GLN A 194 15.16 -0.52 -19.70
C GLN A 194 15.16 -0.23 -18.19
N VAL A 195 14.20 0.56 -17.71
CA VAL A 195 14.12 1.00 -16.32
C VAL A 195 12.74 0.64 -15.79
N SER A 196 12.69 -0.15 -14.71
CA SER A 196 11.42 -0.40 -14.03
C SER A 196 10.84 0.92 -13.51
N TRP A 197 9.53 1.12 -13.66
CA TRP A 197 8.81 2.24 -13.04
C TRP A 197 8.97 2.30 -11.51
N ARG A 198 9.33 1.19 -10.88
CA ARG A 198 9.66 1.14 -9.44
C ARG A 198 11.02 1.79 -9.14
N THR A 199 11.92 1.83 -10.11
CA THR A 199 13.25 2.43 -10.01
C THR A 199 13.19 3.91 -10.34
N ALA A 200 12.62 4.29 -11.48
CA ALA A 200 12.44 5.68 -11.86
C ALA A 200 11.16 5.87 -12.68
N VAL A 201 10.42 6.96 -12.44
CA VAL A 201 9.20 7.32 -13.20
C VAL A 201 8.93 8.81 -13.15
N VAL A 202 8.42 9.39 -14.23
CA VAL A 202 7.87 10.75 -14.24
C VAL A 202 6.42 10.71 -13.77
N VAL A 203 6.07 11.57 -12.82
CA VAL A 203 4.73 11.64 -12.21
C VAL A 203 4.25 13.08 -12.22
N TYR A 204 3.11 13.33 -12.88
CA TYR A 204 2.42 14.61 -12.83
C TYR A 204 1.32 14.57 -11.76
N LYS A 205 1.55 15.28 -10.66
CA LYS A 205 0.61 15.46 -9.55
C LYS A 205 -0.12 16.79 -9.75
N ALA A 206 -0.95 16.81 -10.78
CA ALA A 206 -1.55 18.01 -11.35
C ALA A 206 -2.42 18.80 -10.35
N GLU A 207 -3.21 18.10 -9.51
CA GLU A 207 -3.98 18.74 -8.41
C GLU A 207 -3.10 19.47 -7.38
N ARG A 208 -1.81 19.14 -7.32
CA ARG A 208 -0.84 19.67 -6.35
C ARG A 208 0.11 20.69 -6.98
N GLY A 209 0.04 20.91 -8.30
CA GLY A 209 0.96 21.76 -9.02
C GLY A 209 2.40 21.25 -8.96
N GLN A 210 2.59 19.93 -9.10
CA GLN A 210 3.90 19.28 -8.94
C GLN A 210 4.16 18.29 -10.06
N VAL A 211 5.38 18.33 -10.59
CA VAL A 211 5.92 17.28 -11.47
C VAL A 211 7.14 16.69 -10.80
N ASP A 212 7.15 15.36 -10.67
CA ASP A 212 8.21 14.61 -10.01
C ASP A 212 8.89 13.67 -11.00
N LEU A 213 10.23 13.68 -11.02
CA LEU A 213 11.03 12.53 -11.43
C LEU A 213 11.35 11.74 -10.16
N GLN A 214 10.59 10.66 -9.94
CA GLN A 214 10.60 9.88 -8.71
C GLN A 214 11.53 8.68 -8.83
N PHE A 215 12.36 8.45 -7.79
CA PHE A 215 13.28 7.32 -7.68
C PHE A 215 12.94 6.43 -6.48
N GLY A 216 12.61 5.16 -6.72
CA GLY A 216 12.27 4.20 -5.65
C GLY A 216 13.51 3.67 -4.94
N GLY A 217 13.42 3.48 -3.61
CA GLY A 217 14.52 2.99 -2.80
C GLY A 217 15.66 3.99 -2.58
N THR A 218 15.63 5.16 -3.21
CA THR A 218 16.62 6.22 -3.07
C THR A 218 16.28 7.13 -1.89
N ILE A 219 17.28 7.47 -1.06
CA ILE A 219 17.15 8.47 0.02
C ILE A 219 17.44 9.89 -0.50
N PRO A 220 16.93 10.96 0.13
CA PRO A 220 17.07 12.32 -0.38
C PRO A 220 18.51 12.79 -0.53
N SER A 221 19.37 12.53 0.46
CA SER A 221 20.78 12.94 0.43
C SER A 221 21.57 12.27 -0.70
N GLU A 222 21.21 11.03 -1.02
CA GLU A 222 21.78 10.29 -2.15
C GLU A 222 21.39 10.94 -3.48
N LEU A 223 20.09 11.21 -3.66
CA LEU A 223 19.59 11.87 -4.86
C LEU A 223 20.17 13.28 -5.01
N GLU A 224 20.32 14.02 -3.90
CA GLU A 224 20.96 15.34 -3.87
C GLU A 224 22.40 15.25 -4.41
N ARG A 225 23.21 14.32 -3.88
CA ARG A 225 24.59 14.12 -4.31
C ARG A 225 24.71 13.81 -5.80
N ARG A 226 23.83 12.93 -6.32
CA ARG A 226 23.81 12.55 -7.75
C ARG A 226 23.49 13.70 -8.67
N THR A 227 22.73 14.68 -8.20
CA THR A 227 22.07 15.66 -9.08
C THR A 227 22.58 17.09 -8.90
N ALA A 228 23.23 17.42 -7.78
CA ALA A 228 23.66 18.78 -7.45
C ALA A 228 24.50 19.47 -8.54
N HIS A 229 25.27 18.70 -9.32
CA HIS A 229 26.18 19.22 -10.35
C HIS A 229 25.59 19.20 -11.77
N ILE A 230 24.41 18.60 -11.97
CA ILE A 230 23.76 18.46 -13.29
C ILE A 230 22.43 19.22 -13.39
N ARG A 231 21.83 19.68 -12.28
CA ARG A 231 20.58 20.43 -12.32
C ARG A 231 20.75 21.77 -13.05
N THR A 232 19.91 22.01 -14.03
CA THR A 232 19.89 23.24 -14.83
C THR A 232 18.64 24.12 -14.57
N ALA A 233 17.61 23.54 -13.96
CA ALA A 233 16.34 24.18 -13.62
C ALA A 233 16.12 24.19 -12.09
N PRO A 234 15.11 24.92 -11.55
CA PRO A 234 14.80 24.94 -10.12
C PRO A 234 14.18 23.61 -9.62
N MET A 235 14.93 22.53 -9.78
CA MET A 235 14.60 21.18 -9.33
C MET A 235 15.03 20.99 -7.89
N ASN A 236 14.09 20.60 -7.03
CA ASN A 236 14.33 20.40 -5.61
C ASN A 236 14.13 18.94 -5.24
N VAL A 237 14.97 18.40 -4.36
CA VAL A 237 14.81 17.03 -3.86
C VAL A 237 13.79 16.98 -2.73
N PHE A 238 12.84 16.04 -2.84
CA PHE A 238 11.84 15.79 -1.81
C PHE A 238 11.78 14.31 -1.43
N LYS A 239 11.45 14.04 -0.17
CA LYS A 239 11.11 12.70 0.28
C LYS A 239 9.68 12.36 -0.15
N ALA A 240 9.49 11.15 -0.70
CA ALA A 240 8.18 10.63 -1.12
C ALA A 240 8.01 9.19 -0.63
N GLY A 241 7.66 8.99 0.65
CA GLY A 241 7.52 7.65 1.24
C GLY A 241 8.81 6.84 1.15
N LYS A 242 8.79 5.66 0.51
CA LYS A 242 9.98 4.84 0.24
C LYS A 242 10.83 5.32 -0.95
N SER A 243 10.46 6.44 -1.56
CA SER A 243 11.16 7.07 -2.69
C SER A 243 11.72 8.44 -2.33
N SER A 244 12.50 9.01 -3.25
CA SER A 244 12.83 10.44 -3.30
C SER A 244 12.59 10.97 -4.71
N SER A 245 12.26 12.24 -4.85
CA SER A 245 11.90 12.84 -6.14
C SER A 245 12.69 14.11 -6.39
N LEU A 246 13.10 14.33 -7.65
CA LEU A 246 13.38 15.68 -8.15
C LEU A 246 12.06 16.30 -8.56
N ARG A 247 11.69 17.43 -7.96
CA ARG A 247 10.41 18.09 -8.16
C ARG A 247 10.58 19.45 -8.82
N MET A 248 9.67 19.72 -9.73
CA MET A 248 9.39 21.06 -10.27
C MET A 248 7.95 21.46 -9.94
N LEU A 249 7.73 22.75 -9.73
CA LEU A 249 6.41 23.32 -9.49
C LEU A 249 5.80 23.77 -10.81
N VAL A 250 4.50 23.53 -10.96
CA VAL A 250 3.70 23.89 -12.12
C VAL A 250 2.33 24.39 -11.66
N PRO A 251 1.53 25.03 -12.52
CA PRO A 251 0.17 25.41 -12.17
C PRO A 251 -0.68 24.22 -11.72
N VAL A 252 -1.61 24.46 -10.79
CA VAL A 252 -2.57 23.45 -10.32
C VAL A 252 -3.64 23.22 -11.38
N VAL A 253 -4.00 21.97 -11.63
CA VAL A 253 -5.15 21.57 -12.45
C VAL A 253 -6.19 20.88 -11.58
N ASP A 254 -7.41 21.41 -11.60
CA ASP A 254 -8.57 20.87 -10.92
C ASP A 254 -9.32 19.91 -11.86
N PHE A 255 -9.35 18.62 -11.53
CA PHE A 255 -9.97 17.58 -12.36
C PHE A 255 -11.51 17.63 -12.36
N VAL A 256 -12.11 18.45 -11.49
CA VAL A 256 -13.57 18.68 -11.48
C VAL A 256 -13.96 19.78 -12.47
N LYS A 257 -13.03 20.68 -12.81
CA LYS A 257 -13.28 21.76 -13.77
C LYS A 257 -13.05 21.31 -15.21
N PRO A 258 -13.73 21.92 -16.20
CA PRO A 258 -13.47 21.64 -17.60
C PRO A 258 -12.00 21.84 -17.97
N ALA A 259 -11.40 20.87 -18.67
CA ALA A 259 -10.00 20.95 -19.08
C ALA A 259 -9.72 22.12 -20.02
N LEU A 260 -10.70 22.52 -20.85
CA LEU A 260 -10.60 23.66 -21.75
C LEU A 260 -10.28 24.97 -21.02
N GLU A 261 -10.83 25.17 -19.81
CA GLU A 261 -10.55 26.36 -18.98
C GLU A 261 -9.14 26.35 -18.38
N GLN A 262 -8.47 25.20 -18.42
CA GLN A 262 -7.17 24.95 -17.78
C GLN A 262 -6.11 24.48 -18.79
N GLU A 263 -6.36 24.58 -20.10
CA GLU A 263 -5.51 24.01 -21.14
C GLU A 263 -4.07 24.53 -21.04
N ALA A 264 -3.87 25.83 -20.80
CA ALA A 264 -2.54 26.41 -20.63
C ALA A 264 -1.78 25.80 -19.45
N ALA A 265 -2.44 25.60 -18.31
CA ALA A 265 -1.87 24.96 -17.12
C ALA A 265 -1.52 23.48 -17.38
N ILE A 266 -2.38 22.77 -18.12
CA ILE A 266 -2.13 21.38 -18.53
C ILE A 266 -0.91 21.30 -19.45
N ILE A 267 -0.82 22.16 -20.45
CA ILE A 267 0.32 22.22 -21.38
C ILE A 267 1.61 22.51 -20.64
N GLU A 268 1.62 23.48 -19.73
CA GLU A 268 2.80 23.81 -18.92
C GLU A 268 3.25 22.61 -18.08
N GLY A 269 2.31 21.95 -17.38
CA GLY A 269 2.61 20.75 -16.61
C GLY A 269 3.19 19.62 -17.45
N LEU A 270 2.63 19.37 -18.64
CA LEU A 270 3.13 18.34 -19.57
C LEU A 270 4.50 18.70 -20.15
N ALA A 271 4.75 19.98 -20.45
CA ALA A 271 6.05 20.45 -20.90
C ALA A 271 7.12 20.22 -19.82
N THR A 272 6.81 20.50 -18.56
CA THR A 272 7.70 20.20 -17.43
C THR A 272 7.91 18.69 -17.24
N CYS A 273 6.92 17.85 -17.52
CA CYS A 273 7.11 16.39 -17.55
C CYS A 273 8.11 15.97 -18.63
N GLU A 274 8.04 16.53 -19.83
CA GLU A 274 9.00 16.30 -20.91
C GLU A 274 10.40 16.80 -20.56
N GLU A 275 10.50 17.93 -19.85
CA GLU A 275 11.77 18.45 -19.35
C GLU A 275 12.43 17.45 -18.39
N LEU A 276 11.69 16.93 -17.41
CA LEU A 276 12.21 15.92 -16.49
C LEU A 276 12.50 14.57 -17.18
N ARG A 277 11.71 14.17 -18.18
CA ARG A 277 11.99 12.99 -19.00
C ARG A 277 13.32 13.17 -19.75
N THR A 278 13.51 14.32 -20.37
CA THR A 278 14.74 14.65 -21.13
C THR A 278 15.95 14.69 -20.21
N PHE A 279 15.83 15.36 -19.07
CA PHE A 279 16.85 15.38 -18.02
C PHE A 279 17.24 13.96 -17.56
N PHE A 280 16.25 13.09 -17.37
CA PHE A 280 16.51 11.69 -17.02
C PHE A 280 17.33 10.98 -18.10
N VAL A 281 16.95 11.12 -19.37
CA VAL A 281 17.62 10.46 -20.50
C VAL A 281 19.07 10.95 -20.64
N GLU A 282 19.29 12.26 -20.55
CA GLU A 282 20.63 12.87 -20.69
C GLU A 282 21.57 12.49 -19.55
N HIS A 283 21.05 12.34 -18.33
CA HIS A 283 21.86 12.10 -17.13
C HIS A 283 21.64 10.72 -16.50
N ARG A 284 21.09 9.77 -17.26
CA ARG A 284 20.64 8.45 -16.77
C ARG A 284 21.70 7.73 -15.94
N VAL A 285 22.96 7.74 -16.39
CA VAL A 285 24.07 7.07 -15.69
C VAL A 285 24.26 7.64 -14.29
N SER A 286 24.33 8.96 -14.15
CA SER A 286 24.53 9.67 -12.88
C SER A 286 23.32 9.55 -11.95
N LEU A 287 22.11 9.45 -12.51
CA LEU A 287 20.87 9.32 -11.75
C LEU A 287 20.69 7.91 -11.16
N LEU A 288 21.16 6.89 -11.87
CA LEU A 288 20.99 5.49 -11.49
C LEU A 288 22.22 4.86 -10.81
N SER A 289 23.40 5.51 -10.86
CA SER A 289 24.65 5.04 -10.24
C SER A 289 24.58 4.92 -8.72
#